data_AF-B7Q8K6-F1
#
_entry.id   AF-B7Q8K6-F1
#
_cell.length_a   1.000
_cell.length_b   1.000
_cell.length_c   1.000
_cell.angle_alpha   90.00
_cell.angle_beta   90.00
_cell.angle_gamma   90.00
#
_symmetry.space_group_name_H-M   'P 1'
#
loop_
_entity.id
_entity.type
_entity.pdbx_description
1 polymer ?
#
loop_
_entity_poly.entity_id
_entity_poly.type
_entity_poly.pdbx_seq_one_letter_code
_entity_poly.pdbx_strand_id
1 'polypeptide(L)'
;MVTSRPVKLKDFLDHYRIMSADSDFRFSEEFELLKHVGRDKPCGAADLPVNRPKNRFTNILPYDHSRVKLLPTDDEDGSDYINANYIPVSGVYARVLYPSHVGSLNSG
;
A
#
# COMPACT_ATOMS: atom_id res chain seq x y z
N MET A 1 -6.24 -3.82 19.58
CA MET A 1 -5.54 -4.59 18.53
C MET A 1 -4.05 -4.40 18.75
N VAL A 2 -3.26 -5.47 18.84
CA VAL A 2 -1.80 -5.36 19.02
C VAL A 2 -1.19 -4.92 17.69
N THR A 3 -0.58 -3.73 17.64
CA THR A 3 -0.04 -3.13 16.41
C THR A 3 1.48 -3.24 16.29
N SER A 4 2.16 -3.85 17.28
CA SER A 4 3.61 -4.03 17.28
C SER A 4 3.99 -5.29 18.06
N ARG A 5 4.97 -6.04 17.53
CA ARG A 5 5.58 -7.24 18.13
C ARG A 5 7.10 -7.18 17.93
N PRO A 6 7.84 -6.37 18.70
CA PRO A 6 9.27 -6.20 18.50
C PRO A 6 10.04 -7.48 18.87
N VAL A 7 11.01 -7.84 18.04
CA VAL A 7 11.94 -8.97 18.27
C VAL A 7 13.33 -8.40 18.55
N LYS A 8 13.93 -8.77 19.68
CA LYS A 8 15.31 -8.37 19.99
C LYS A 8 16.27 -9.05 19.02
N LEU A 9 17.26 -8.31 18.53
CA LEU A 9 18.21 -8.83 17.54
C LEU A 9 18.88 -10.16 17.95
N LYS A 10 19.33 -10.26 19.21
CA LYS A 10 19.96 -11.47 19.75
C LYS A 10 19.04 -12.70 19.76
N ASP A 11 17.72 -12.48 19.80
CA ASP A 11 16.70 -13.53 19.87
C ASP A 11 16.10 -13.82 18.48
N PHE A 12 16.50 -13.08 17.42
CA PHE A 12 15.88 -13.15 16.09
C PHE A 12 16.02 -14.53 15.45
N LEU A 13 17.17 -15.19 15.60
CA LEU A 13 17.39 -16.53 15.03
C LEU A 13 16.43 -17.56 15.63
N ASP A 14 16.27 -17.55 16.95
CA ASP A 14 15.37 -18.47 17.65
C ASP A 14 13.90 -18.11 17.40
N HIS A 15 13.58 -16.82 17.31
CA HIS A 15 12.26 -16.37 16.89
C HIS A 15 11.91 -16.90 15.50
N TYR A 16 12.79 -16.76 14.51
CA TYR A 16 12.56 -17.28 13.17
C TYR A 16 12.33 -18.80 13.18
N ARG A 17 13.20 -19.56 13.87
CA ARG A 17 13.07 -21.03 14.00
C ARG A 17 11.70 -21.44 14.54
N ILE A 18 11.22 -20.73 15.57
CA ILE A 18 9.92 -20.99 16.18
C ILE A 18 8.78 -20.59 15.24
N MET A 19 8.92 -19.48 14.50
CA MET A 19 7.88 -18.96 13.63
C MET A 19 7.71 -19.79 12.34
N SER A 20 8.82 -20.30 11.80
CA SER A 20 8.86 -21.11 10.57
C SER A 20 8.55 -22.60 10.81
N ALA A 21 8.48 -23.03 12.07
CA ALA A 21 8.15 -24.41 12.40
C ALA A 21 6.79 -24.82 11.81
N ASP A 22 6.66 -26.10 11.47
CA ASP A 22 5.43 -26.69 10.95
C ASP A 22 4.90 -25.99 9.69
N SER A 23 5.79 -25.73 8.73
CA SER A 23 5.49 -25.07 7.45
C SER A 23 4.96 -23.64 7.62
N ASP A 24 5.72 -22.81 8.34
CA ASP A 24 5.41 -21.39 8.57
C ASP A 24 4.06 -21.15 9.28
N PHE A 25 3.64 -22.09 10.14
CA PHE A 25 2.32 -22.05 10.79
C PHE A 25 2.11 -20.75 11.59
N ARG A 26 3.09 -20.37 12.42
CA ARG A 26 2.96 -19.18 13.26
C ARG A 26 3.13 -17.88 12.47
N PHE A 27 3.93 -17.89 11.39
CA PHE A 27 3.95 -16.78 10.44
C PHE A 27 2.58 -16.57 9.80
N SER A 28 1.92 -17.65 9.38
CA SER A 28 0.58 -17.60 8.80
C SER A 28 -0.45 -17.05 9.78
N GLU A 29 -0.44 -17.54 11.03
CA GLU A 29 -1.33 -17.05 12.08
C GLU A 29 -1.12 -15.56 12.37
N GLU A 30 0.13 -15.10 12.46
CA GLU A 30 0.43 -13.69 12.69
C GLU A 30 0.05 -12.80 11.50
N PHE A 31 0.30 -13.26 10.27
CA PHE A 31 -0.08 -12.53 9.06
C PHE A 31 -1.60 -12.38 8.91
N GLU A 32 -2.36 -13.40 9.28
CA GLU A 32 -3.84 -13.35 9.26
C GLU A 32 -4.43 -12.26 10.14
N LEU A 33 -3.71 -11.82 11.19
CA LEU A 33 -4.13 -10.70 12.03
C LEU A 33 -4.09 -9.35 11.29
N LEU A 34 -3.28 -9.25 10.23
CA LEU A 34 -3.11 -8.01 9.44
C LEU A 34 -4.18 -7.84 8.36
N LYS A 35 -4.96 -8.88 8.03
CA LYS A 35 -5.82 -8.92 6.84
C LYS A 35 -6.82 -7.77 6.71
N HIS A 36 -7.29 -7.22 7.84
CA HIS A 36 -8.31 -6.17 7.91
C HIS A 36 -7.75 -4.79 8.19
N VAL A 37 -6.45 -4.67 8.43
CA VAL A 37 -5.81 -3.40 8.78
C VAL A 37 -5.93 -2.43 7.60
N GLY A 38 -6.58 -1.29 7.83
CA GLY A 38 -6.68 -0.19 6.85
C GLY A 38 -7.67 -0.41 5.71
N ARG A 39 -8.35 -1.55 5.60
CA ARG A 39 -9.31 -1.81 4.51
C ARG A 39 -10.55 -0.91 4.54
N ASP A 40 -10.84 -0.31 5.70
CA ASP A 40 -11.94 0.63 5.92
C ASP A 40 -11.66 2.05 5.39
N LYS A 41 -10.41 2.32 4.96
CA LYS A 41 -10.03 3.66 4.50
C LYS A 41 -10.60 3.96 3.11
N PRO A 42 -11.07 5.20 2.88
CA PRO A 42 -11.70 5.57 1.62
C PRO A 42 -10.69 5.66 0.46
N CYS A 43 -11.16 5.35 -0.74
CA CYS A 43 -10.44 5.43 -2.02
C CYS A 43 -11.25 6.22 -3.07
N GLY A 44 -12.03 7.22 -2.65
CA GLY A 44 -13.04 7.87 -3.48
C GLY A 44 -12.48 8.53 -4.74
N ALA A 45 -11.25 9.06 -4.70
CA ALA A 45 -10.60 9.60 -5.89
C ALA A 45 -10.35 8.53 -6.97
N ALA A 46 -10.03 7.31 -6.55
CA ALA A 46 -9.79 6.17 -7.44
C ALA A 46 -11.07 5.64 -8.09
N ASP A 47 -12.21 5.80 -7.40
CA ASP A 47 -13.52 5.33 -7.84
C ASP A 47 -14.19 6.25 -8.88
N LEU A 48 -13.67 7.47 -9.07
CA LEU A 48 -14.16 8.41 -10.08
C LEU A 48 -14.07 7.78 -11.48
N PRO A 49 -15.11 7.90 -12.32
CA PRO A 49 -15.13 7.27 -13.65
C PRO A 49 -13.89 7.59 -14.51
N VAL A 50 -13.39 8.83 -14.44
CA VAL A 50 -12.19 9.28 -15.18
C VAL A 50 -10.89 8.63 -14.69
N ASN A 51 -10.83 8.20 -13.43
CA ASN A 51 -9.65 7.62 -12.81
C ASN A 51 -9.63 6.08 -12.83
N ARG A 52 -10.79 5.42 -13.00
CA ARG A 52 -10.87 3.94 -13.06
C ARG A 52 -9.92 3.33 -14.09
N PRO A 53 -9.82 3.85 -15.34
CA PRO A 53 -8.88 3.31 -16.33
C PRO A 53 -7.41 3.50 -15.95
N LYS A 54 -7.09 4.41 -15.01
CA LYS A 54 -5.72 4.67 -14.55
C LYS A 54 -5.23 3.60 -13.53
N ASN A 55 -6.09 2.68 -13.08
CA ASN A 55 -5.74 1.61 -12.12
C ASN A 55 -5.62 0.25 -12.82
N ARG A 56 -4.52 -0.52 -12.63
CA ARG A 56 -4.39 -1.88 -13.23
C ARG A 56 -5.35 -2.89 -12.62
N PHE A 57 -5.65 -2.76 -11.34
CA PHE A 57 -6.49 -3.70 -10.60
C PHE A 57 -7.58 -2.95 -9.83
N THR A 58 -8.79 -3.49 -9.80
CA THR A 58 -9.94 -2.88 -9.10
C THR A 58 -9.86 -3.01 -7.59
N ASN A 59 -9.04 -3.94 -7.09
CA ASN A 59 -8.83 -4.20 -5.66
C ASN A 59 -7.52 -3.62 -5.11
N ILE A 60 -6.75 -2.91 -5.94
CA ILE A 60 -5.51 -2.23 -5.54
C ILE A 60 -5.66 -0.75 -5.90
N LEU A 61 -6.28 -0.01 -4.98
CA LEU A 61 -6.60 1.41 -5.12
C LEU A 61 -5.89 2.22 -4.03
N PRO A 62 -5.47 3.46 -4.32
CA PRO A 62 -4.78 4.26 -3.34
C PRO A 62 -5.76 4.88 -2.34
N TYR A 63 -5.40 4.86 -1.05
CA TYR A 63 -6.20 5.53 -0.03
C TYR A 63 -6.15 7.05 -0.17
N ASP A 64 -7.29 7.74 -0.02
CA ASP A 64 -7.40 9.18 -0.25
C ASP A 64 -6.48 10.02 0.65
N HIS A 65 -6.32 9.60 1.91
CA HIS A 65 -5.56 10.34 2.91
C HIS A 65 -4.05 10.37 2.66
N SER A 66 -3.53 9.44 1.86
CA SER A 66 -2.09 9.31 1.59
C SER A 66 -1.76 9.21 0.11
N ARG A 67 -2.74 9.38 -0.79
CA ARG A 67 -2.48 9.31 -2.23
C ARG A 67 -1.52 10.40 -2.66
N VAL A 68 -0.68 10.10 -3.63
CA VAL A 68 0.11 11.14 -4.30
C VAL A 68 -0.81 11.93 -5.22
N LYS A 69 -0.72 13.26 -5.15
CA LYS A 69 -1.42 14.18 -6.04
C LYS A 69 -0.40 14.82 -6.97
N LEU A 70 -0.59 14.68 -8.27
CA LEU A 70 0.18 15.41 -9.28
C LEU A 70 -0.28 16.87 -9.32
N LEU A 71 0.50 17.73 -9.98
CA LEU A 71 0.03 19.07 -10.31
C LEU A 71 -1.10 18.92 -11.34
N PRO A 72 -2.31 19.44 -11.08
CA PRO A 72 -3.41 19.36 -12.02
C PRO A 72 -3.11 20.21 -13.27
N THR A 73 -3.63 19.76 -14.40
CA THR A 73 -3.71 20.55 -15.64
C THR A 73 -5.12 21.06 -15.82
N ASP A 74 -5.28 22.28 -16.36
CA ASP A 74 -6.58 22.94 -16.49
C ASP A 74 -7.53 22.23 -17.48
N ASP A 75 -6.99 21.46 -18.42
CA ASP A 75 -7.73 20.84 -19.53
C ASP A 75 -8.08 19.36 -19.33
N GLU A 76 -7.61 18.71 -18.24
CA GLU A 76 -7.83 17.27 -18.03
C GLU A 76 -8.36 16.95 -16.61
N ASP A 77 -9.61 16.49 -16.56
CA ASP A 77 -10.22 15.95 -15.36
C ASP A 77 -9.44 14.75 -14.82
N GLY A 78 -9.17 14.77 -13.50
CA GLY A 78 -8.39 13.72 -12.85
C GLY A 78 -6.92 13.68 -13.26
N SER A 79 -6.37 14.76 -13.82
CA SER A 79 -4.93 14.91 -14.10
C SER A 79 -4.06 14.87 -12.83
N ASP A 80 -4.62 15.24 -11.67
CA ASP A 80 -3.96 15.12 -10.37
C ASP A 80 -3.80 13.66 -9.89
N TYR A 81 -4.47 12.71 -10.55
CA TYR A 81 -4.58 11.33 -10.09
C TYR A 81 -3.49 10.43 -10.65
N ILE A 82 -2.84 9.71 -9.74
CA ILE A 82 -1.99 8.56 -10.05
C ILE A 82 -2.20 7.49 -8.97
N ASN A 83 -2.19 6.22 -9.37
CA ASN A 83 -2.34 5.10 -8.44
C ASN A 83 -1.06 4.92 -7.60
N ALA A 84 -0.91 5.73 -6.55
CA ALA A 84 0.25 5.72 -5.65
C ALA A 84 -0.09 6.29 -4.27
N ASN A 85 0.56 5.78 -3.22
CA ASN A 85 0.50 6.33 -1.85
C ASN A 85 1.89 6.69 -1.31
N TYR A 86 1.92 7.63 -0.37
CA TYR A 86 3.05 7.82 0.54
C TYR A 86 3.01 6.79 1.67
N ILE A 87 4.10 6.06 1.87
CA ILE A 87 4.26 5.03 2.91
C ILE A 87 5.34 5.47 3.90
N PRO A 88 5.07 5.45 5.22
CA PRO A 88 6.10 5.73 6.22
C PRO A 88 7.13 4.59 6.26
N VAL A 89 8.41 4.95 6.23
CA VAL A 89 9.57 4.05 6.35
C VAL A 89 10.53 4.67 7.36
N SER A 90 10.62 4.12 8.57
CA SER A 90 11.62 4.51 9.59
C SER A 90 11.78 6.03 9.81
N GLY A 91 10.67 6.78 9.81
CA GLY A 91 10.67 8.23 10.02
C GLY A 91 10.76 9.09 8.75
N VAL A 92 10.90 8.49 7.57
CA VAL A 92 10.74 9.16 6.27
C VAL A 92 9.53 8.63 5.51
N TYR A 93 9.14 9.25 4.40
CA TYR A 93 8.08 8.76 3.53
C TYR A 93 8.63 8.33 2.18
N ALA A 94 8.28 7.12 1.75
CA ALA A 94 8.54 6.63 0.39
C ALA A 94 7.26 6.72 -0.45
N ARG A 95 7.38 7.02 -1.73
CA ARG A 95 6.27 6.94 -2.68
C ARG A 95 6.23 5.53 -3.27
N VAL A 96 5.10 4.85 -3.16
CA VAL A 96 4.87 3.55 -3.81
C VAL A 96 3.88 3.73 -4.94
N LEU A 97 4.33 3.48 -6.18
CA LEU A 97 3.48 3.39 -7.36
C LEU A 97 2.90 1.98 -7.47
N TYR A 98 1.59 1.89 -7.59
CA TYR A 98 0.93 0.65 -7.93
C TYR A 98 0.83 0.50 -9.45
N PRO A 99 0.74 -0.75 -9.94
CA PRO A 99 0.57 -1.00 -11.36
C PRO A 99 -0.65 -0.24 -11.92
N SER A 100 -0.45 0.42 -13.06
CA SER A 100 -1.47 1.17 -13.79
C SER A 100 -1.68 0.53 -15.18
N HIS A 101 -2.88 0.59 -15.77
CA HIS A 101 -3.16 -0.01 -17.08
C HIS A 101 -2.36 0.63 -18.23
N VAL A 102 -1.96 1.89 -18.07
CA VAL A 102 -1.24 2.64 -19.08
C VAL A 102 0.11 3.04 -18.49
N GLY A 103 1.19 2.72 -19.21
CA GLY A 103 2.56 3.13 -18.87
C GLY A 103 2.75 4.64 -18.96
N SER A 104 2.07 5.42 -18.13
CA SER A 104 2.33 6.85 -17.98
C SER A 104 3.54 7.06 -17.06
N LEU A 105 4.68 6.54 -17.50
CA LEU A 105 6.00 7.04 -17.16
C LEU A 105 6.42 7.99 -18.30
N ASN A 106 5.69 9.09 -18.46
CA ASN A 106 6.18 10.26 -19.17
C ASN A 106 5.94 11.46 -18.24
N SER A 107 6.78 11.58 -17.22
CA SER A 107 7.07 12.89 -16.64
C SER A 107 8.53 13.17 -17.01
N GLY A 108 8.71 14.20 -17.84
CA GLY A 108 10.03 14.77 -18.12
C GLY A 108 10.61 15.52 -16.93
#